data_AF-A0A924BFX6-F1
#
_entry.id   AF-A0A924BFX6-F1
#
_cell.length_a   1.000
_cell.length_b   1.000
_cell.length_c   1.000
_cell.angle_alpha   90.00
_cell.angle_beta   90.00
_cell.angle_gamma   90.00
#
_symmetry.space_group_name_H-M   'P 1'
#
loop_
_entity.id
_entity.type
_entity.pdbx_description
1 polymer ?
#
loop_
_entity_poly.entity_id
_entity_poly.type
_entity_poly.pdbx_seq_one_letter_code
_entity_poly.pdbx_strand_id
1 'polypeptide(L)'
;MLISLMLIFTIFNKFAYSEENIADSDIEEITILTKPEINELIDFNKKVAKELVKAIDDKKLLVSNDIEINLVQLSTDGYCVLKEHKKIDGEDSYINHKTYGSKGLMNLLLNLTNSDDINQEKPFIILSLFRLGGNHGEIQSNKDVIGRAIDIFCYAGYKIDISNPQDALEGITKIISKLPESRYNLGLPRPGGENLINPDLDYFLPVTNIKQSRQSPTGNIKGDLERIKDVQARLKLTETIFNNKNIEILYMFPDATNHLHIKAIEKGKLQ
;
A
#
# COMPACT_ATOMS: atom_id res chain seq x y z
N MET A 1 -9.69 -6.10 59.72
CA MET A 1 -8.29 -6.28 59.27
C MET A 1 -8.19 -7.67 58.67
N LEU A 2 -7.47 -7.78 57.55
CA LEU A 2 -7.32 -8.91 56.61
C LEU A 2 -8.34 -9.03 55.46
N ILE A 3 -7.78 -8.58 54.34
CA ILE A 3 -8.08 -8.71 52.91
C ILE A 3 -8.41 -10.15 52.52
N SER A 4 -9.39 -10.36 51.64
CA SER A 4 -9.46 -11.57 50.82
C SER A 4 -9.79 -11.24 49.35
N LEU A 5 -8.86 -11.69 48.52
CA LEU A 5 -8.68 -11.61 47.07
C LEU A 5 -9.96 -11.79 46.22
N MET A 6 -10.14 -10.88 45.26
CA MET A 6 -10.87 -11.17 44.02
C MET A 6 -10.08 -12.17 43.18
N LEU A 7 -10.70 -13.29 42.80
CA LEU A 7 -10.20 -14.20 41.78
C LEU A 7 -10.86 -13.83 40.44
N ILE A 8 -10.08 -13.25 39.53
CA ILE A 8 -10.48 -13.04 38.13
C ILE A 8 -10.17 -14.33 37.38
N PHE A 9 -11.20 -15.00 36.87
CA PHE A 9 -11.05 -16.10 35.92
C PHE A 9 -10.77 -15.52 34.52
N THR A 10 -9.52 -15.58 34.09
CA THR A 10 -9.15 -15.39 32.68
C THR A 10 -9.09 -16.76 32.03
N ILE A 11 -10.08 -17.09 31.20
CA ILE A 11 -10.05 -18.30 30.36
C ILE A 11 -9.12 -18.00 29.18
N PHE A 12 -7.90 -18.53 29.25
CA PHE A 12 -7.00 -18.64 28.09
C PHE A 12 -7.49 -19.77 27.20
N ASN A 13 -8.04 -19.45 26.03
CA ASN A 13 -8.08 -20.41 24.92
C ASN A 13 -6.66 -20.53 24.36
N LYS A 14 -5.95 -21.58 24.79
CA LYS A 14 -4.73 -22.07 24.17
C LYS A 14 -5.07 -22.65 22.79
N PHE A 15 -4.75 -21.93 21.73
CA PHE A 15 -4.40 -22.56 20.46
C PHE A 15 -2.88 -22.73 20.43
N ALA A 16 -2.45 -23.98 20.23
CA ALA A 16 -1.05 -24.37 20.12
C ALA A 16 -0.44 -23.75 18.85
N TYR A 17 0.37 -22.71 19.02
CA TYR A 17 1.38 -22.32 18.04
C TYR A 17 2.68 -23.02 18.43
N SER A 18 3.22 -23.80 17.49
CA SER A 18 4.55 -24.38 17.60
C SER A 18 5.60 -23.26 17.63
N GLU A 19 6.45 -23.28 18.64
CA GLU A 19 7.63 -22.44 18.78
C GLU A 19 8.66 -22.79 17.68
N GLU A 20 8.53 -22.15 16.52
CA GLU A 20 9.66 -21.95 15.60
C GLU A 20 10.02 -20.47 15.66
N ASN A 21 11.30 -20.20 15.92
CA ASN A 21 11.90 -18.86 16.05
C ASN A 21 11.45 -17.92 14.92
N ILE A 22 10.44 -17.11 15.20
CA ILE A 22 10.16 -15.89 14.45
C ILE A 22 11.31 -14.96 14.83
N ALA A 23 12.21 -14.66 13.89
CA ALA A 23 13.12 -13.56 14.06
C ALA A 23 12.30 -12.32 14.47
N ASP A 24 12.79 -11.53 15.43
CA ASP A 24 12.23 -10.24 15.88
C ASP A 24 12.18 -9.19 14.74
N SER A 25 11.67 -9.56 13.57
CA SER A 25 11.43 -8.67 12.43
C SER A 25 10.02 -8.11 12.56
N ASP A 26 9.99 -6.85 12.97
CA ASP A 26 9.04 -5.82 12.56
C ASP A 26 7.61 -5.97 13.11
N ILE A 27 7.46 -5.73 14.41
CA ILE A 27 6.16 -5.34 14.96
C ILE A 27 5.96 -3.85 14.60
N GLU A 28 5.31 -3.58 13.46
CA GLU A 28 4.81 -2.23 13.15
C GLU A 28 3.95 -1.77 14.35
N GLU A 29 4.44 -0.82 15.12
CA GLU A 29 3.75 -0.33 16.31
C GLU A 29 2.40 0.28 15.87
N ILE A 30 1.30 -0.35 16.28
CA ILE A 30 -0.06 0.11 15.96
C ILE A 30 -0.23 1.49 16.59
N THR A 31 -0.13 2.52 15.76
CA THR A 31 -0.23 3.91 16.22
C THR A 31 -1.70 4.27 16.36
N ILE A 32 -2.20 4.24 17.58
CA ILE A 32 -3.57 4.65 17.87
C ILE A 32 -3.67 6.16 17.69
N LEU A 33 -4.35 6.61 16.62
CA LEU A 33 -4.61 8.02 16.42
C LEU A 33 -5.54 8.58 17.51
N THR A 34 -5.17 9.72 18.06
CA THR A 34 -6.01 10.48 18.97
C THR A 34 -7.20 11.10 18.23
N LYS A 35 -8.27 11.45 18.97
CA LYS A 35 -9.45 12.09 18.37
C LYS A 35 -9.12 13.38 17.58
N PRO A 36 -8.25 14.30 18.06
CA PRO A 36 -7.81 15.44 17.27
C PRO A 36 -7.12 15.04 15.95
N GLU A 37 -6.24 14.04 15.97
CA GLU A 37 -5.54 13.56 14.77
C GLU A 37 -6.52 12.95 13.76
N ILE A 38 -7.53 12.22 14.24
CA ILE A 38 -8.61 11.69 13.38
C ILE A 38 -9.40 12.84 12.73
N ASN A 39 -9.74 13.88 13.47
CA ASN A 39 -10.46 15.03 12.92
C ASN A 39 -9.64 15.75 11.84
N GLU A 40 -8.34 15.94 12.07
CA GLU A 40 -7.43 16.52 11.08
C GLU A 40 -7.35 15.62 9.84
N LEU A 41 -7.28 14.30 10.03
CA LEU A 41 -7.25 13.32 8.95
C LEU A 41 -8.54 13.35 8.13
N ILE A 42 -9.69 13.50 8.77
CA ILE A 42 -11.00 13.67 8.12
C ILE A 42 -10.99 14.89 7.21
N ASP A 43 -10.61 16.05 7.73
CA ASP A 43 -10.61 17.30 6.94
C ASP A 43 -9.62 17.23 5.77
N PHE A 44 -8.46 16.63 6.02
CA PHE A 44 -7.45 16.40 4.99
C PHE A 44 -7.95 15.45 3.89
N ASN A 45 -8.55 14.32 4.26
CA ASN A 45 -9.12 13.36 3.31
C ASN A 45 -10.25 13.98 2.49
N LYS A 46 -11.14 14.77 3.09
CA LYS A 46 -12.18 15.52 2.35
C LYS A 46 -11.58 16.39 1.27
N LYS A 47 -10.55 17.18 1.63
CA LYS A 47 -9.90 18.10 0.69
C LYS A 47 -9.27 17.33 -0.47
N VAL A 48 -8.47 16.30 -0.18
CA VAL A 48 -7.78 15.54 -1.23
C VAL A 48 -8.77 14.77 -2.09
N ALA A 49 -9.74 14.08 -1.50
CA ALA A 49 -10.70 13.27 -2.25
C ALA A 49 -11.56 14.11 -3.20
N LYS A 50 -11.87 15.37 -2.87
CA LYS A 50 -12.53 16.29 -3.82
C LYS A 50 -11.72 16.51 -5.09
N GLU A 51 -10.40 16.69 -4.95
CA GLU A 51 -9.51 16.83 -6.11
C GLU A 51 -9.42 15.52 -6.91
N LEU A 52 -9.41 14.36 -6.22
CA LEU A 52 -9.40 13.06 -6.89
C LEU A 52 -10.71 12.79 -7.66
N VAL A 53 -11.87 13.11 -7.08
CA VAL A 53 -13.17 13.00 -7.75
C VAL A 53 -13.21 13.90 -8.98
N LYS A 54 -12.74 15.15 -8.85
CA LYS A 54 -12.61 16.05 -10.00
C LYS A 54 -11.69 15.47 -11.09
N ALA A 55 -10.60 14.82 -10.72
CA ALA A 55 -9.70 14.19 -11.68
C ALA A 55 -10.34 12.98 -12.39
N ILE A 56 -11.29 12.29 -11.75
CA ILE A 56 -12.13 11.25 -12.37
C ILE A 56 -13.07 11.88 -13.40
N ASP A 57 -13.76 12.96 -13.03
CA ASP A 57 -14.64 13.70 -13.95
C ASP A 57 -13.87 14.23 -15.17
N ASP A 58 -12.64 14.73 -14.94
CA ASP A 58 -11.71 15.20 -15.97
C ASP A 58 -11.05 14.05 -16.78
N LYS A 59 -11.35 12.78 -16.45
CA LYS A 59 -10.79 11.56 -17.06
C LYS A 59 -9.27 11.44 -16.97
N LYS A 60 -8.65 12.10 -16.00
CA LYS A 60 -7.21 11.99 -15.72
C LYS A 60 -6.90 10.81 -14.81
N LEU A 61 -7.82 10.51 -13.89
CA LEU A 61 -7.77 9.39 -12.98
C LEU A 61 -8.87 8.39 -13.36
N LEU A 62 -8.49 7.15 -13.63
CA LEU A 62 -9.42 6.05 -13.89
C LEU A 62 -9.35 5.03 -12.76
N VAL A 63 -10.52 4.64 -12.26
CA VAL A 63 -10.68 3.72 -11.14
C VAL A 63 -11.87 2.79 -11.38
N SER A 64 -11.99 1.73 -10.59
CA SER A 64 -13.22 0.94 -10.55
C SER A 64 -14.35 1.70 -9.84
N ASN A 65 -15.60 1.31 -10.11
CA ASN A 65 -16.78 1.92 -9.48
C ASN A 65 -16.71 1.88 -7.95
N ASP A 66 -16.21 0.79 -7.35
CA ASP A 66 -16.11 0.68 -5.89
C ASP A 66 -15.10 1.69 -5.31
N ILE A 67 -13.99 1.93 -6.01
CA ILE A 67 -13.00 2.94 -5.61
C ILE A 67 -13.58 4.35 -5.78
N GLU A 68 -14.30 4.60 -6.87
CA GLU A 68 -14.97 5.88 -7.10
C GLU A 68 -15.98 6.18 -5.98
N ILE A 69 -16.84 5.21 -5.62
CA ILE A 69 -17.79 5.33 -4.51
C ILE A 69 -17.06 5.66 -3.21
N ASN A 70 -15.95 4.99 -2.91
CA ASN A 70 -15.14 5.27 -1.72
C ASN A 70 -14.57 6.69 -1.73
N LEU A 71 -14.07 7.17 -2.88
CA LEU A 71 -13.54 8.53 -3.03
C LEU A 71 -14.64 9.60 -2.90
N VAL A 72 -15.83 9.35 -3.43
CA VAL A 72 -16.99 10.25 -3.26
C VAL A 72 -17.40 10.34 -1.79
N GLN A 73 -17.46 9.22 -1.07
CA GLN A 73 -17.71 9.22 0.38
C GLN A 73 -16.63 9.99 1.14
N LEU A 74 -15.35 9.72 0.86
CA LEU A 74 -14.23 10.46 1.45
C LEU A 74 -14.33 11.98 1.20
N SER A 75 -14.74 12.39 -0.01
CA SER A 75 -14.87 13.81 -0.36
C SER A 75 -15.95 14.54 0.45
N THR A 76 -16.94 13.81 0.96
CA THR A 76 -18.09 14.33 1.71
C THR A 76 -17.86 14.20 3.22
N ASP A 77 -17.54 12.99 3.67
CA ASP A 77 -17.52 12.60 5.08
C ASP A 77 -16.11 12.57 5.67
N GLY A 78 -15.07 12.53 4.83
CA GLY A 78 -13.68 12.38 5.23
C GLY A 78 -13.27 10.96 5.58
N TYR A 79 -14.18 10.00 5.42
CA TYR A 79 -13.95 8.57 5.49
C TYR A 79 -14.90 7.85 4.52
N CYS A 80 -14.56 6.63 4.14
CA CYS A 80 -15.51 5.69 3.53
C CYS A 80 -15.78 4.52 4.49
N VAL A 81 -16.77 3.67 4.18
CA VAL A 81 -17.10 2.51 5.00
C VAL A 81 -16.73 1.21 4.28
N LEU A 82 -15.75 0.49 4.82
CA LEU A 82 -15.46 -0.88 4.43
C LEU A 82 -16.26 -1.86 5.29
N LYS A 83 -16.76 -2.94 4.67
CA LYS A 83 -17.58 -3.96 5.34
C LYS A 83 -16.79 -5.25 5.50
N GLU A 84 -16.66 -5.71 6.73
CA GLU A 84 -16.10 -7.02 7.06
C GLU A 84 -17.26 -8.00 7.25
N HIS A 85 -17.29 -9.07 6.46
CA HIS A 85 -18.24 -10.17 6.64
C HIS A 85 -17.67 -11.20 7.62
N LYS A 86 -18.45 -11.57 8.64
CA LYS A 86 -18.10 -12.60 9.62
C LYS A 86 -19.23 -13.60 9.75
N LYS A 87 -18.87 -14.83 10.09
CA LYS A 87 -19.81 -15.82 10.63
C LYS A 87 -19.68 -15.86 12.14
N ILE A 88 -20.76 -15.52 12.85
CA ILE A 88 -20.86 -15.58 14.31
C ILE A 88 -21.96 -16.57 14.64
N ASP A 89 -21.63 -17.66 15.32
CA ASP A 89 -22.57 -18.75 15.66
C ASP A 89 -23.33 -19.32 14.44
N GLY A 90 -22.68 -19.32 13.28
CA GLY A 90 -23.25 -19.81 12.03
C GLY A 90 -24.08 -18.78 11.25
N GLU A 91 -24.33 -17.59 11.81
CA GLU A 91 -25.06 -16.51 11.16
C GLU A 91 -24.13 -15.49 10.49
N ASP A 92 -24.55 -14.97 9.35
CA ASP A 92 -23.85 -13.91 8.64
C ASP A 92 -24.00 -12.57 9.38
N SER A 93 -22.87 -11.96 9.74
CA SER A 93 -22.77 -10.66 10.40
C SER A 93 -21.85 -9.75 9.59
N TYR A 94 -22.12 -8.44 9.63
CA TYR A 94 -21.33 -7.43 8.94
C TYR A 94 -20.85 -6.37 9.92
N ILE A 95 -19.54 -6.13 9.95
CA ILE A 95 -18.92 -5.07 10.73
C ILE A 95 -18.54 -3.94 9.78
N ASN A 96 -18.95 -2.72 10.11
CA ASN A 96 -18.59 -1.52 9.36
C ASN A 96 -17.33 -0.90 9.96
N HIS A 97 -16.37 -0.59 9.11
CA HIS A 97 -15.11 0.05 9.46
C HIS A 97 -15.03 1.42 8.79
N LYS A 98 -14.89 2.48 9.58
CA LYS A 98 -14.56 3.79 9.02
C LYS A 98 -13.13 3.74 8.51
N THR A 99 -12.95 4.09 7.26
CA THR A 99 -11.68 3.96 6.56
C THR A 99 -11.22 5.31 6.05
N TYR A 100 -9.99 5.66 6.39
CA TYR A 100 -9.34 6.92 6.05
C TYR A 100 -8.06 6.61 5.27
N GLY A 101 -7.66 7.45 4.31
CA GLY A 101 -6.29 7.40 3.81
C GLY A 101 -5.33 8.07 4.78
N SER A 102 -4.17 7.47 5.01
CA SER A 102 -3.08 8.12 5.74
C SER A 102 -2.66 9.42 5.03
N LYS A 103 -2.03 10.36 5.76
CA LYS A 103 -1.57 11.61 5.13
C LYS A 103 -0.58 11.33 4.00
N GLY A 104 0.32 10.36 4.18
CA GLY A 104 1.29 9.94 3.18
C GLY A 104 0.64 9.38 1.92
N LEU A 105 -0.37 8.51 2.08
CA LEU A 105 -1.12 7.93 0.96
C LEU A 105 -1.87 8.99 0.17
N MET A 106 -2.58 9.86 0.86
CA MET A 106 -3.41 10.88 0.23
C MET A 106 -2.55 11.96 -0.46
N ASN A 107 -1.41 12.34 0.12
CA ASN A 107 -0.44 13.20 -0.55
C ASN A 107 0.14 12.55 -1.82
N LEU A 108 0.49 11.26 -1.76
CA LEU A 108 0.94 10.52 -2.93
C LEU A 108 -0.11 10.58 -4.04
N LEU A 109 -1.36 10.24 -3.73
CA LEU A 109 -2.46 10.26 -4.70
C LEU A 109 -2.64 11.64 -5.32
N LEU A 110 -2.65 12.69 -4.50
CA LEU A 110 -2.78 14.06 -4.97
C LEU A 110 -1.64 14.47 -5.89
N ASN A 111 -0.39 14.16 -5.50
CA ASN A 111 0.79 14.57 -6.26
C ASN A 111 0.87 13.84 -7.61
N LEU A 112 0.58 12.54 -7.62
CA LEU A 112 0.53 11.77 -8.86
C LEU A 112 -0.60 12.24 -9.77
N THR A 113 -1.77 12.58 -9.21
CA THR A 113 -2.97 13.05 -9.92
C THR A 113 -2.86 14.49 -10.46
N ASN A 114 -2.03 15.32 -9.83
CA ASN A 114 -1.76 16.70 -10.28
C ASN A 114 -0.53 16.82 -11.18
N SER A 115 0.15 15.71 -11.48
CA SER A 115 1.31 15.72 -12.36
C SER A 115 0.95 16.23 -13.76
N ASP A 116 1.87 16.96 -14.37
CA ASP A 116 1.81 17.41 -15.76
C ASP A 116 1.93 16.26 -16.77
N ASP A 117 2.40 15.10 -16.32
CA ASP A 117 2.51 13.88 -17.13
C ASP A 117 1.14 13.26 -17.48
N ILE A 118 0.09 13.59 -16.74
CA ILE A 118 -1.21 12.91 -16.86
C ILE A 118 -2.29 13.80 -17.45
N ASN A 119 -3.09 13.19 -18.31
CA ASN A 119 -4.23 13.80 -18.98
C ASN A 119 -5.16 12.70 -19.50
N GLN A 120 -6.24 13.07 -20.19
CA GLN A 120 -7.22 12.12 -20.73
C GLN A 120 -6.63 11.08 -21.70
N GLU A 121 -5.53 11.38 -22.39
CA GLU A 121 -4.86 10.47 -23.33
C GLU A 121 -3.79 9.61 -22.64
N LYS A 122 -3.31 10.09 -21.48
CA LYS A 122 -2.25 9.47 -20.67
C LYS A 122 -2.71 9.36 -19.21
N PRO A 123 -3.71 8.51 -18.93
CA PRO A 123 -4.34 8.49 -17.61
C PRO A 123 -3.45 7.88 -16.54
N PHE A 124 -3.79 8.19 -15.30
CA PHE A 124 -3.40 7.45 -14.11
C PHE A 124 -4.51 6.43 -13.78
N ILE A 125 -4.17 5.15 -13.69
CA ILE A 125 -5.13 4.06 -13.43
C ILE A 125 -4.77 3.32 -12.14
N ILE A 126 -5.70 3.28 -11.19
CA ILE A 126 -5.56 2.59 -9.91
C ILE A 126 -6.41 1.32 -9.93
N LEU A 127 -5.83 0.18 -9.55
CA LEU A 127 -6.55 -1.10 -9.39
C LEU A 127 -7.18 -1.23 -8.01
N SER A 128 -6.51 -0.70 -7.00
CA SER A 128 -6.92 -0.90 -5.62
C SER A 128 -6.53 0.27 -4.76
N LEU A 129 -7.50 0.69 -3.94
CA LEU A 129 -7.39 1.70 -2.91
C LEU A 129 -8.24 1.26 -1.72
N PHE A 130 -7.62 1.22 -0.53
CA PHE A 130 -8.19 0.73 0.73
C PHE A 130 -8.59 -0.76 0.72
N ARG A 131 -8.06 -1.54 1.65
CA ARG A 131 -8.52 -2.92 1.93
C ARG A 131 -8.55 -3.14 3.43
N LEU A 132 -9.37 -4.09 3.87
CA LEU A 132 -9.36 -4.55 5.25
C LEU A 132 -8.11 -5.42 5.48
N GLY A 133 -7.20 -4.94 6.32
CA GLY A 133 -5.99 -5.69 6.68
C GLY A 133 -4.90 -5.70 5.61
N GLY A 134 -3.76 -6.28 5.99
CA GLY A 134 -2.58 -6.43 5.13
C GLY A 134 -1.89 -5.10 4.79
N ASN A 135 -1.19 -5.06 3.65
CA ASN A 135 -0.37 -3.91 3.26
C ASN A 135 -1.18 -2.65 2.91
N HIS A 136 -2.48 -2.78 2.61
CA HIS A 136 -3.33 -1.66 2.18
C HIS A 136 -4.07 -0.97 3.30
N GLY A 137 -4.37 -1.64 4.41
CA GLY A 137 -5.16 -1.06 5.50
C GLY A 137 -4.81 -1.64 6.86
N GLU A 138 -4.50 -0.75 7.79
CA GLU A 138 -4.17 -1.06 9.18
C GLU A 138 -5.42 -0.90 10.05
N ILE A 139 -5.94 -2.00 10.61
CA ILE A 139 -7.07 -1.97 11.54
C ILE A 139 -6.57 -1.43 12.89
N GLN A 140 -7.15 -0.33 13.32
CA GLN A 140 -6.86 0.35 14.57
C GLN A 140 -7.57 -0.32 15.74
N SER A 141 -7.14 -0.03 16.98
CA SER A 141 -7.76 -0.57 18.20
C SER A 141 -9.24 -0.18 18.34
N ASN A 142 -9.64 0.97 17.79
CA ASN A 142 -11.03 1.43 17.74
C ASN A 142 -11.84 0.83 16.57
N LYS A 143 -11.25 -0.12 15.82
CA LYS A 143 -11.80 -0.78 14.61
C LYS A 143 -11.83 0.09 13.35
N ASP A 144 -11.38 1.33 13.40
CA ASP A 144 -11.18 2.12 12.19
C ASP A 144 -10.04 1.53 11.34
N VAL A 145 -9.97 1.90 10.07
CA VAL A 145 -8.95 1.42 9.14
C VAL A 145 -8.18 2.62 8.58
N ILE A 146 -6.86 2.54 8.65
CA ILE A 146 -5.98 3.52 8.02
C ILE A 146 -5.38 2.90 6.76
N GLY A 147 -5.82 3.38 5.61
CA GLY A 147 -5.30 3.07 4.30
C GLY A 147 -3.88 3.58 4.13
N ARG A 148 -2.96 2.73 3.69
CA ARG A 148 -1.53 3.10 3.51
C ARG A 148 -0.96 2.79 2.12
N ALA A 149 -1.65 2.00 1.31
CA ALA A 149 -1.10 1.58 0.02
C ALA A 149 -2.09 1.64 -1.15
N ILE A 150 -1.52 1.76 -2.35
CA ILE A 150 -2.24 1.69 -3.63
C ILE A 150 -1.59 0.69 -4.58
N ASP A 151 -2.40 0.12 -5.46
CA ASP A 151 -1.94 -0.65 -6.62
C ASP A 151 -2.18 0.17 -7.90
N ILE A 152 -1.11 0.49 -8.63
CA ILE A 152 -1.13 1.32 -9.84
C ILE A 152 -0.95 0.43 -11.06
N PHE A 153 -1.93 0.41 -11.96
CA PHE A 153 -1.86 -0.35 -13.21
C PHE A 153 -1.23 0.44 -14.35
N CYS A 154 -1.46 1.75 -14.40
CA CYS A 154 -0.95 2.60 -15.48
C CYS A 154 -0.68 4.00 -14.95
N TYR A 155 0.39 4.62 -15.44
CA TYR A 155 0.71 6.01 -15.12
C TYR A 155 1.28 6.72 -16.34
N ALA A 156 0.74 7.90 -16.65
CA ALA A 156 1.13 8.70 -17.81
C ALA A 156 1.07 7.92 -19.14
N GLY A 157 0.10 6.99 -19.25
CA GLY A 157 -0.09 6.12 -20.41
C GLY A 157 0.80 4.86 -20.45
N TYR A 158 1.75 4.70 -19.54
CA TYR A 158 2.59 3.51 -19.43
C TYR A 158 1.91 2.46 -18.57
N LYS A 159 1.63 1.29 -19.16
CA LYS A 159 1.11 0.14 -18.42
C LYS A 159 2.22 -0.49 -17.57
N ILE A 160 1.89 -0.81 -16.34
CA ILE A 160 2.79 -1.47 -15.40
C ILE A 160 2.43 -2.95 -15.40
N ASP A 161 2.92 -3.66 -16.40
CA ASP A 161 2.69 -5.11 -16.55
C ASP A 161 3.99 -5.78 -16.96
N ILE A 162 4.34 -6.87 -16.28
CA ILE A 162 5.59 -7.60 -16.51
C ILE A 162 5.67 -8.23 -17.91
N SER A 163 4.53 -8.41 -18.59
CA SER A 163 4.49 -8.83 -19.99
C SER A 163 5.05 -7.78 -20.95
N ASN A 164 5.10 -6.50 -20.53
CA ASN A 164 5.83 -5.43 -21.21
C ASN A 164 6.76 -4.70 -20.22
N PRO A 165 7.91 -5.31 -19.88
CA PRO A 165 8.74 -4.85 -18.78
C PRO A 165 9.36 -3.46 -19.01
N GLN A 166 9.56 -3.06 -20.27
CA GLN A 166 10.06 -1.72 -20.58
C GLN A 166 9.02 -0.64 -20.27
N ASP A 167 7.76 -0.83 -20.68
CA ASP A 167 6.67 0.09 -20.32
C ASP A 167 6.50 0.15 -18.80
N ALA A 168 6.58 -1.00 -18.13
CA ALA A 168 6.51 -1.04 -16.67
C ALA A 168 7.64 -0.22 -16.03
N LEU A 169 8.88 -0.35 -16.51
CA LEU A 169 10.01 0.45 -16.05
C LEU A 169 9.79 1.95 -16.27
N GLU A 170 9.28 2.37 -17.43
CA GLU A 170 8.96 3.78 -17.71
C GLU A 170 7.88 4.31 -16.76
N GLY A 171 6.79 3.56 -16.57
CA GLY A 171 5.72 3.92 -15.64
C GLY A 171 6.22 4.04 -14.20
N ILE A 172 6.95 3.05 -13.72
CA ILE A 172 7.51 3.02 -12.35
C ILE A 172 8.47 4.18 -12.12
N THR A 173 9.39 4.44 -13.04
CA THR A 173 10.37 5.53 -12.89
C THR A 173 9.71 6.91 -12.94
N LYS A 174 8.70 7.11 -13.80
CA LYS A 174 7.87 8.32 -13.77
C LYS A 174 7.17 8.51 -12.43
N ILE A 175 6.56 7.47 -11.89
CA ILE A 175 5.92 7.54 -10.57
C ILE A 175 6.94 7.92 -9.50
N ILE A 176 8.09 7.23 -9.42
CA ILE A 176 9.14 7.51 -8.43
C ILE A 176 9.61 8.96 -8.52
N SER A 177 9.79 9.50 -9.74
CA SER A 177 10.21 10.90 -9.93
C SER A 177 9.19 11.93 -9.45
N LYS A 178 7.92 11.52 -9.30
CA LYS A 178 6.79 12.34 -8.85
C LYS A 178 6.29 11.93 -7.46
N LEU A 179 7.00 11.07 -6.72
CA LEU A 179 6.59 10.78 -5.34
C LEU A 179 6.87 11.99 -4.44
N PRO A 180 5.89 12.41 -3.60
CA PRO A 180 6.08 13.49 -2.65
C PRO A 180 6.95 13.05 -1.47
N GLU A 181 7.29 13.99 -0.58
CA GLU A 181 8.13 13.69 0.57
C GLU A 181 7.50 12.63 1.49
N SER A 182 8.13 11.45 1.57
CA SER A 182 7.71 10.36 2.46
C SER A 182 8.70 9.19 2.44
N ARG A 183 8.36 8.15 3.21
CA ARG A 183 9.03 6.86 3.19
C ARG A 183 8.13 5.85 2.48
N TYR A 184 8.69 4.96 1.67
CA TYR A 184 7.91 4.03 0.85
C TYR A 184 8.49 2.62 0.81
N ASN A 185 7.60 1.63 0.72
CA ASN A 185 7.93 0.30 0.22
C ASN A 185 7.30 0.12 -1.16
N LEU A 186 8.04 -0.52 -2.07
CA LEU A 186 7.57 -0.74 -3.45
C LEU A 186 7.45 -2.24 -3.74
N GLY A 187 6.26 -2.67 -4.18
CA GLY A 187 6.05 -4.00 -4.75
C GLY A 187 6.15 -3.93 -6.26
N LEU A 188 7.23 -4.49 -6.81
CA LEU A 188 7.51 -4.48 -8.25
C LEU A 188 6.80 -5.63 -8.96
N PRO A 189 6.40 -5.44 -10.23
CA PRO A 189 5.73 -6.48 -10.97
C PRO A 189 6.67 -7.67 -11.23
N ARG A 190 6.13 -8.89 -11.22
CA ARG A 190 6.89 -10.14 -11.41
C ARG A 190 6.13 -11.14 -12.30
N PRO A 191 6.83 -12.02 -13.04
CA PRO A 191 6.18 -13.08 -13.80
C PRO A 191 5.45 -14.07 -12.90
N GLY A 192 4.31 -14.58 -13.36
CA GLY A 192 3.58 -15.65 -12.66
C GLY A 192 2.76 -15.23 -11.42
N GLY A 193 2.86 -13.97 -10.99
CA GLY A 193 2.03 -13.42 -9.91
C GLY A 193 2.26 -14.14 -8.58
N GLU A 194 1.24 -14.24 -7.71
CA GLU A 194 1.46 -14.77 -6.35
C GLU A 194 1.78 -16.27 -6.27
N ASN A 195 1.51 -17.05 -7.32
CA ASN A 195 1.44 -18.52 -7.21
C ASN A 195 2.39 -19.29 -8.15
N LEU A 196 3.03 -18.62 -9.12
CA LEU A 196 3.91 -19.28 -10.10
C LEU A 196 5.32 -18.67 -10.07
N ILE A 197 6.33 -19.53 -10.04
CA ILE A 197 7.74 -19.13 -10.08
C ILE A 197 8.25 -19.32 -11.51
N ASN A 198 8.80 -18.26 -12.12
CA ASN A 198 9.40 -18.34 -13.45
C ASN A 198 10.66 -17.44 -13.53
N PRO A 199 11.80 -17.93 -13.01
CA PRO A 199 13.00 -17.11 -12.83
C PRO A 199 13.64 -16.65 -14.14
N ASP A 200 13.39 -17.39 -15.23
CA ASP A 200 13.93 -17.09 -16.57
C ASP A 200 13.26 -15.85 -17.19
N LEU A 201 12.08 -15.47 -16.70
CA LEU A 201 11.36 -14.28 -17.13
C LEU A 201 11.49 -13.11 -16.14
N ASP A 202 12.26 -13.27 -15.06
CA ASP A 202 12.42 -12.21 -14.07
C ASP A 202 13.16 -11.01 -14.68
N TYR A 203 12.49 -9.85 -14.69
CA TYR A 203 13.06 -8.59 -15.17
C TYR A 203 13.52 -7.68 -14.02
N PHE A 204 12.69 -7.59 -12.96
CA PHE A 204 13.00 -6.83 -11.76
C PHE A 204 13.70 -7.72 -10.72
N LEU A 205 13.05 -8.01 -9.59
CA LEU A 205 13.63 -8.80 -8.52
C LEU A 205 13.48 -10.30 -8.78
N PRO A 206 14.51 -11.11 -8.49
CA PRO A 206 14.45 -12.55 -8.70
C PRO A 206 13.50 -13.23 -7.70
N VAL A 207 12.76 -14.23 -8.18
CA VAL A 207 11.98 -15.14 -7.34
C VAL A 207 12.34 -16.57 -7.67
N THR A 208 12.91 -17.29 -6.71
CA THR A 208 13.23 -18.72 -6.79
C THR A 208 12.37 -19.59 -5.88
N ASN A 209 11.64 -18.97 -4.94
CA ASN A 209 10.69 -19.64 -4.05
C ASN A 209 9.48 -18.73 -3.82
N ILE A 210 8.29 -19.30 -3.76
CA ILE A 210 7.04 -18.56 -3.52
C ILE A 210 7.04 -17.79 -2.20
N LYS A 211 7.80 -18.26 -1.21
CA LYS A 211 8.00 -17.55 0.07
C LYS A 211 8.65 -16.17 -0.10
N GLN A 212 9.41 -15.95 -1.18
CA GLN A 212 10.02 -14.65 -1.48
C GLN A 212 9.03 -13.66 -2.08
N SER A 213 7.86 -14.11 -2.52
CA SER A 213 6.77 -13.22 -2.92
C SER A 213 6.43 -12.31 -1.75
N ARG A 214 6.32 -11.01 -2.00
CA ARG A 214 6.04 -9.96 -1.00
C ARG A 214 7.11 -9.77 0.07
N GLN A 215 8.31 -10.31 -0.13
CA GLN A 215 9.43 -10.14 0.78
C GLN A 215 10.58 -9.42 0.09
N SER A 216 11.18 -8.45 0.79
CA SER A 216 12.40 -7.82 0.30
C SER A 216 13.54 -8.84 0.25
N PRO A 217 14.27 -8.95 -0.87
CA PRO A 217 15.41 -9.86 -0.97
C PRO A 217 16.53 -9.59 0.05
N THR A 218 16.73 -8.33 0.46
CA THR A 218 17.83 -7.93 1.36
C THR A 218 17.40 -7.10 2.57
N GLY A 219 16.13 -6.71 2.65
CA GLY A 219 15.60 -5.81 3.68
C GLY A 219 16.02 -4.35 3.51
N ASN A 220 16.66 -3.97 2.40
CA ASN A 220 17.07 -2.58 2.16
C ASN A 220 17.18 -2.25 0.67
N ILE A 221 16.95 -0.98 0.33
CA ILE A 221 16.93 -0.53 -1.06
C ILE A 221 18.23 -0.77 -1.83
N LYS A 222 19.40 -0.62 -1.19
CA LYS A 222 20.69 -0.79 -1.87
C LYS A 222 20.87 -2.23 -2.34
N GLY A 223 20.68 -3.20 -1.46
CA GLY A 223 20.80 -4.61 -1.80
C GLY A 223 19.71 -5.08 -2.76
N ASP A 224 18.51 -4.51 -2.66
CA ASP A 224 17.41 -4.85 -3.57
C ASP A 224 17.68 -4.35 -4.99
N LEU A 225 18.20 -3.12 -5.15
CA LEU A 225 18.64 -2.59 -6.45
C LEU A 225 19.75 -3.45 -7.06
N GLU A 226 20.75 -3.87 -6.28
CA GLU A 226 21.84 -4.73 -6.75
C GLU A 226 21.35 -6.07 -7.29
N ARG A 227 20.22 -6.58 -6.77
CA ARG A 227 19.60 -7.85 -7.17
C ARG A 227 18.66 -7.75 -8.38
N ILE A 228 18.36 -6.54 -8.88
CA ILE A 228 17.57 -6.40 -10.10
C ILE A 228 18.25 -7.15 -11.26
N LYS A 229 17.48 -8.00 -11.95
CA LYS A 229 17.95 -8.91 -12.98
C LYS A 229 18.37 -8.20 -14.26
N ASP A 230 17.54 -7.26 -14.74
CA ASP A 230 17.88 -6.46 -15.90
C ASP A 230 18.82 -5.30 -15.56
N VAL A 231 19.92 -5.18 -16.30
CA VAL A 231 20.96 -4.17 -16.02
C VAL A 231 20.45 -2.76 -16.28
N GLN A 232 19.63 -2.54 -17.32
CA GLN A 232 19.10 -1.22 -17.65
C GLN A 232 18.06 -0.78 -16.63
N ALA A 233 17.16 -1.69 -16.24
CA ALA A 233 16.20 -1.44 -15.17
C ALA A 233 16.89 -1.08 -13.85
N ARG A 234 17.96 -1.81 -13.49
CA ARG A 234 18.77 -1.51 -12.31
C ARG A 234 19.35 -0.11 -12.34
N LEU A 235 20.02 0.25 -13.44
CA LEU A 235 20.66 1.57 -13.58
C LEU A 235 19.62 2.69 -13.51
N LYS A 236 18.52 2.56 -14.25
CA LYS A 236 17.48 3.59 -14.33
C LYS A 236 16.72 3.76 -13.01
N LEU A 237 16.39 2.67 -12.32
CA LEU A 237 15.76 2.75 -10.99
C LEU A 237 16.71 3.33 -9.95
N THR A 238 17.98 2.93 -9.97
CA THR A 238 19.03 3.50 -9.11
C THR A 238 19.10 5.01 -9.30
N GLU A 239 19.28 5.46 -10.54
CA GLU A 239 19.34 6.90 -10.87
C GLU A 239 18.08 7.64 -10.42
N THR A 240 16.89 7.12 -10.76
CA THR A 240 15.62 7.79 -10.47
C THR A 240 15.39 7.93 -8.96
N ILE A 241 15.64 6.87 -8.19
CA ILE A 241 15.46 6.87 -6.73
C ILE A 241 16.43 7.85 -6.08
N PHE A 242 17.72 7.81 -6.42
CA PHE A 242 18.72 8.68 -5.79
C PHE A 242 18.67 10.13 -6.26
N ASN A 243 18.06 10.42 -7.43
CA ASN A 243 17.81 11.79 -7.89
C ASN A 243 16.59 12.43 -7.20
N ASN A 244 15.61 11.64 -6.75
CA ASN A 244 14.49 12.18 -5.96
C ASN A 244 14.86 12.29 -4.48
N LYS A 245 15.43 13.44 -4.10
CA LYS A 245 15.88 13.71 -2.71
C LYS A 245 14.75 13.83 -1.69
N ASN A 246 13.50 13.88 -2.12
CA ASN A 246 12.36 14.03 -1.21
C ASN A 246 11.91 12.68 -0.64
N ILE A 247 12.33 11.56 -1.23
CA ILE A 247 11.80 10.24 -0.87
C ILE A 247 12.86 9.37 -0.21
N GLU A 248 12.39 8.47 0.64
CA GLU A 248 13.16 7.35 1.15
C GLU A 248 12.45 6.06 0.74
N ILE A 249 12.96 5.35 -0.26
CA ILE A 249 12.51 3.97 -0.52
C ILE A 249 13.25 3.07 0.48
N LEU A 250 12.51 2.40 1.36
CA LEU A 250 13.12 1.55 2.39
C LEU A 250 13.59 0.23 1.78
N TYR A 251 12.71 -0.42 1.02
CA TYR A 251 13.00 -1.65 0.30
C TYR A 251 12.03 -1.87 -0.86
N MET A 252 12.36 -2.85 -1.70
CA MET A 252 11.52 -3.31 -2.80
C MET A 252 11.26 -4.81 -2.66
N PHE A 253 10.11 -5.28 -3.12
CA PHE A 253 9.76 -6.70 -3.11
C PHE A 253 9.06 -7.11 -4.40
N PRO A 254 9.14 -8.39 -4.81
CA PRO A 254 8.36 -8.90 -5.93
C PRO A 254 6.91 -9.11 -5.50
N ASP A 255 5.94 -8.64 -6.29
CA ASP A 255 4.51 -8.65 -5.89
C ASP A 255 3.61 -9.35 -6.92
N ALA A 256 2.87 -8.60 -7.73
CA ALA A 256 1.92 -9.12 -8.71
C ALA A 256 2.43 -8.99 -10.15
N THR A 257 1.67 -9.44 -11.16
CA THR A 257 2.10 -9.32 -12.57
C THR A 257 1.88 -7.94 -13.18
N ASN A 258 0.84 -7.24 -12.74
CA ASN A 258 0.17 -6.22 -13.54
C ASN A 258 0.00 -4.88 -12.81
N HIS A 259 0.79 -4.59 -11.78
CA HIS A 259 0.79 -3.28 -11.14
C HIS A 259 2.08 -3.02 -10.37
N LEU A 260 2.26 -1.75 -10.02
CA LEU A 260 3.18 -1.31 -8.97
C LEU A 260 2.37 -1.15 -7.68
N HIS A 261 2.79 -1.82 -6.62
CA HIS A 261 2.30 -1.56 -5.28
C HIS A 261 3.15 -0.48 -4.62
N ILE A 262 2.52 0.50 -3.97
CA ILE A 262 3.22 1.51 -3.17
C ILE A 262 2.56 1.64 -1.80
N LYS A 263 3.31 1.35 -0.74
CA LYS A 263 2.91 1.60 0.66
C LYS A 263 3.61 2.87 1.16
N ALA A 264 2.86 3.88 1.56
CA ALA A 264 3.36 5.07 2.22
C ALA A 264 3.51 4.86 3.73
N ILE A 265 4.69 5.18 4.26
CA ILE A 265 5.05 5.00 5.67
C ILE A 265 5.23 6.37 6.31
N GLU A 266 4.54 6.59 7.42
CA GLU A 266 4.60 7.86 8.14
C GLU A 266 5.95 8.02 8.84
N LYS A 267 6.49 9.25 8.82
CA LYS A 267 7.75 9.58 9.52
C LYS A 267 7.59 9.28 11.01
N GLY A 268 8.59 8.63 11.61
CA GLY A 268 8.60 8.27 13.03
C GLY A 268 8.04 6.88 13.34
N LYS A 269 7.42 6.19 12.37
CA LYS A 269 7.14 4.75 12.52
C LYS A 269 8.43 3.95 12.27
N LEU A 270 8.88 3.23 13.31
CA LEU A 270 9.86 2.16 13.16
C LEU A 270 9.19 0.97 12.46
N GLN A 271 9.95 0.25 11.64
CA GLN A 271 9.54 -1.06 11.14
C GLN A 271 9.68 -2.06 12.26
#